data_AF-A0A8T4R7H9-F1
#
_entry.id   AF-A0A8T4R7H9-F1
#
_cell.length_a   1.000
_cell.length_b   1.000
_cell.length_c   1.000
_cell.angle_alpha   90.00
_cell.angle_beta   90.00
_cell.angle_gamma   90.00
#
_symmetry.space_group_name_H-M   'P 1'
#
loop_
_entity.id
_entity.type
_entity.pdbx_description
1 polymer ?
#
loop_
_entity_poly.entity_id
_entity_poly.type
_entity_poly.pdbx_seq_one_letter_code
_entity_poly.pdbx_strand_id
1 'polypeptide(L)'
;MATVLDVGLLSYFSVIFPVLLVFAIVYALLSKTKAIGEAPHINALVAIVVALVILLSDKAIKIINNMIPWFAVAVIFFILMIFLFKMFGMQDETLITAVKDKSVYWTIIGICLAIFAAAAGSVFGQDALEAGTGEATTDSIEAADGSTASSDFQSNIWSIMKNTKILGMAIIFTIAVFAIALLSS
;
A
#
# COMPACT_ATOMS: atom_id res chain seq x y z
N MET A 1 16.47 10.10 7.58
CA MET A 1 16.19 11.28 8.45
C MET A 1 15.66 10.72 9.76
N ALA A 2 16.16 11.19 10.91
CA ALA A 2 15.92 10.59 12.21
C ALA A 2 14.43 10.27 12.41
N THR A 3 14.12 8.98 12.40
CA THR A 3 12.80 8.47 12.74
C THR A 3 12.60 8.80 14.21
N VAL A 4 11.73 9.76 14.52
CA VAL A 4 11.37 10.11 15.91
C VAL A 4 10.68 8.95 16.67
N LEU A 5 10.52 7.80 15.98
CA LEU A 5 10.07 6.49 16.46
C LEU A 5 11.24 5.47 16.59
N ASP A 6 12.50 5.87 16.39
CA ASP A 6 13.73 5.07 16.62
C ASP A 6 14.07 4.97 18.11
N VAL A 7 13.03 4.88 18.94
CA VAL A 7 13.16 4.55 20.35
C VAL A 7 13.23 3.03 20.38
N GLY A 8 14.32 2.45 20.88
CA GLY A 8 14.59 1.00 20.86
C GLY A 8 13.46 0.08 21.36
N LEU A 9 12.43 0.64 22.01
CA LEU A 9 11.15 0.00 22.32
C LEU A 9 10.34 -0.42 21.08
N LEU A 10 10.26 0.40 20.03
CA LEU A 10 9.50 0.10 18.80
C LEU A 10 10.16 -0.95 17.91
N SER A 11 11.48 -1.12 18.04
CA SER A 11 12.20 -2.23 17.39
C SER A 11 11.70 -3.59 17.85
N TYR A 12 11.34 -3.75 19.14
CA TYR A 12 10.70 -4.98 19.65
C TYR A 12 9.29 -5.19 19.10
N PHE A 13 8.57 -4.12 18.78
CA PHE A 13 7.24 -4.20 18.16
C PHE A 13 7.28 -4.40 16.64
N SER A 14 8.45 -4.32 16.01
CA SER A 14 8.61 -4.54 14.56
C SER A 14 8.14 -5.92 14.10
N VAL A 15 8.16 -6.92 14.99
CA VAL A 15 7.63 -8.27 14.72
C VAL A 15 6.14 -8.38 15.08
N ILE A 16 5.70 -7.69 16.14
CA ILE A 16 4.33 -7.76 16.66
C ILE A 16 3.35 -7.02 15.73
N PHE A 17 3.72 -5.85 15.21
CA PHE A 17 2.84 -5.07 14.34
C PHE A 17 2.47 -5.81 13.05
N PRO A 18 3.41 -6.46 12.33
CA PRO A 18 3.07 -7.28 11.18
C PRO A 18 2.06 -8.38 11.50
N VAL A 19 2.28 -9.10 12.60
CA VAL A 19 1.38 -10.17 13.05
C VAL A 19 -0.02 -9.63 13.30
N LEU A 20 -0.13 -8.52 14.03
CA LEU A 20 -1.42 -7.91 14.34
C LEU A 20 -2.15 -7.42 13.08
N LEU A 21 -1.41 -6.82 12.14
CA LEU A 21 -1.98 -6.32 10.90
C LEU A 21 -2.50 -7.47 10.02
N VAL A 22 -1.70 -8.53 9.85
CA VAL A 22 -2.11 -9.73 9.12
C VAL A 22 -3.28 -10.41 9.80
N PHE A 23 -3.22 -10.59 11.11
CA PHE A 23 -4.33 -11.13 11.90
C PHE A 23 -5.61 -10.33 11.65
N ALA A 24 -5.56 -9.00 11.75
CA ALA A 24 -6.73 -8.14 11.56
C ALA A 24 -7.31 -8.26 10.14
N ILE A 25 -6.47 -8.27 9.11
CA ILE A 25 -6.89 -8.41 7.71
C ILE A 25 -7.52 -9.79 7.46
N VAL A 26 -6.85 -10.86 7.87
CA VAL A 26 -7.34 -12.24 7.68
C VAL A 26 -8.61 -12.47 8.47
N TYR A 27 -8.68 -11.99 9.72
CA TYR A 27 -9.88 -12.06 10.55
C TYR A 27 -11.05 -11.30 9.93
N ALA A 28 -10.81 -10.09 9.41
CA ALA A 28 -11.84 -9.29 8.74
C ALA A 28 -12.33 -9.98 7.45
N LEU A 29 -11.43 -10.58 6.67
CA LEU A 29 -11.78 -11.37 5.49
C LEU A 29 -12.63 -12.58 5.87
N LEU A 30 -12.19 -13.40 6.82
CA LEU A 30 -12.95 -14.58 7.28
C LEU A 30 -14.30 -14.20 7.88
N SER A 31 -14.38 -13.09 8.62
CA SER A 31 -15.63 -12.61 9.22
C SER A 31 -16.63 -12.14 8.15
N LYS A 32 -16.15 -11.60 7.04
CA LYS A 32 -16.99 -11.16 5.92
C LYS A 32 -17.40 -12.30 5.01
N THR A 33 -16.48 -13.22 4.69
CA THR A 33 -16.75 -14.34 3.77
C THR A 33 -17.39 -15.53 4.47
N LYS A 34 -17.29 -15.62 5.80
CA LYS A 34 -17.74 -16.75 6.62
C LYS A 34 -17.20 -18.11 6.12
N ALA A 35 -16.03 -18.12 5.49
CA ALA A 35 -15.50 -19.27 4.78
C ALA A 35 -15.27 -20.53 5.64
N ILE A 36 -15.00 -20.36 6.94
CA ILE A 36 -14.73 -21.46 7.90
C ILE A 36 -15.88 -21.66 8.89
N GLY A 37 -16.76 -20.68 9.02
CA GLY A 37 -17.92 -20.75 9.90
C GLY A 37 -18.37 -19.37 10.38
N GLU A 38 -19.45 -19.38 11.16
CA GLU A 38 -20.04 -18.16 11.74
C GLU A 38 -19.47 -17.83 13.13
N ALA A 39 -18.79 -18.79 13.75
CA ALA A 39 -18.29 -18.65 15.10
C ALA A 39 -17.08 -17.70 15.15
N PRO A 40 -17.19 -16.52 15.79
CA PRO A 40 -16.15 -15.48 15.73
C PRO A 40 -14.82 -15.95 16.35
N HIS A 41 -14.87 -16.80 17.36
CA HIS A 41 -13.69 -17.37 18.01
C HIS A 41 -12.90 -18.32 17.09
N ILE A 42 -13.58 -19.06 16.21
CA ILE A 42 -12.92 -19.94 15.24
C ILE A 42 -12.20 -19.07 14.18
N ASN A 43 -12.87 -18.03 13.69
CA ASN A 43 -12.27 -17.11 12.72
C ASN A 43 -11.03 -16.40 13.30
N ALA A 44 -11.06 -16.03 14.58
CA ALA A 44 -9.91 -15.44 15.27
C ALA A 44 -8.75 -16.44 15.39
N LEU A 45 -9.04 -17.70 15.80
CA LEU A 45 -8.02 -18.73 15.93
C LEU A 45 -7.32 -19.00 14.58
N VAL A 46 -8.10 -19.15 13.50
CA VAL A 46 -7.53 -19.37 12.17
C VAL A 46 -6.73 -18.16 11.70
N ALA A 47 -7.23 -16.94 11.91
CA ALA A 47 -6.50 -15.74 11.55
C ALA A 47 -5.15 -15.62 12.26
N ILE A 48 -5.06 -16.03 13.53
CA ILE A 48 -3.79 -16.07 14.27
C ILE A 48 -2.84 -17.09 13.65
N VAL A 49 -3.31 -18.31 13.37
CA VAL A 49 -2.49 -19.36 12.74
C VAL A 49 -1.95 -18.87 11.38
N VAL A 50 -2.81 -18.26 10.57
CA VAL A 50 -2.41 -17.71 9.26
C VAL A 50 -1.40 -16.57 9.43
N ALA A 51 -1.60 -15.68 10.42
CA ALA A 51 -0.65 -14.61 10.70
C ALA A 51 0.73 -15.13 11.11
N LEU A 52 0.78 -16.19 11.92
CA LEU A 52 2.03 -16.85 12.29
C LEU A 52 2.70 -17.54 11.10
N VAL A 53 1.93 -18.17 10.20
CA VAL A 53 2.49 -18.77 8.97
C VAL A 53 3.08 -17.70 8.05
N ILE A 54 2.43 -16.55 7.94
CA ILE A 54 2.89 -15.43 7.09
C ILE A 54 4.23 -14.86 7.57
N LEU A 55 4.53 -14.92 8.88
CA LEU A 55 5.85 -14.55 9.41
C LEU A 55 7.00 -15.40 8.88
N LEU A 56 6.75 -16.60 8.34
CA LEU A 56 7.83 -17.41 7.78
C LEU A 56 8.29 -16.90 6.40
N SER A 57 7.58 -15.94 5.80
CA SER A 57 7.91 -15.39 4.49
C SER A 57 8.54 -14.02 4.59
N ASP A 58 9.83 -13.93 4.26
CA ASP A 58 10.58 -12.67 4.24
C ASP A 58 9.94 -11.64 3.31
N LYS A 59 9.42 -12.07 2.15
CA LYS A 59 8.74 -11.18 1.21
C LYS A 59 7.44 -10.65 1.80
N ALA A 60 6.66 -11.50 2.46
CA ALA A 60 5.42 -11.06 3.10
C ALA A 60 5.72 -10.04 4.21
N ILE A 61 6.72 -10.31 5.05
CA ILE A 61 7.16 -9.37 6.11
C ILE A 61 7.59 -8.03 5.50
N LYS A 62 8.37 -8.03 4.41
CA LYS A 62 8.77 -6.80 3.71
C LYS A 62 7.57 -5.99 3.23
N ILE A 63 6.58 -6.64 2.61
CA ILE A 63 5.35 -5.97 2.17
C ILE A 63 4.63 -5.37 3.37
N ILE A 64 4.45 -6.14 4.44
CA ILE A 64 3.72 -5.70 5.63
C ILE A 64 4.45 -4.53 6.33
N ASN A 65 5.78 -4.61 6.46
CA ASN A 65 6.60 -3.53 7.01
C ASN A 65 6.49 -2.26 6.19
N ASN A 66 6.35 -2.38 4.87
CA ASN A 66 6.09 -1.22 4.02
C ASN A 66 4.65 -0.71 4.15
N MET A 67 3.66 -1.55 4.44
CA MET A 67 2.26 -1.14 4.65
C MET A 67 2.05 -0.41 5.98
N ILE A 68 2.75 -0.81 7.05
CA ILE A 68 2.52 -0.32 8.42
C ILE A 68 2.52 1.22 8.53
N PRO A 69 3.54 1.95 8.00
CA PRO A 69 3.56 3.41 8.10
C PRO A 69 2.33 4.07 7.46
N TRP A 70 1.90 3.59 6.29
CA TRP A 70 0.73 4.11 5.58
C TRP A 70 -0.57 3.82 6.31
N PHE A 71 -0.71 2.63 6.91
CA PHE A 71 -1.84 2.31 7.77
C PHE A 71 -1.87 3.17 9.03
N ALA A 72 -0.73 3.43 9.66
CA ALA A 72 -0.65 4.32 10.81
C ALA A 72 -1.11 5.74 10.46
N VAL A 73 -0.63 6.28 9.32
CA VAL A 73 -1.09 7.60 8.81
C VAL A 73 -2.59 7.59 8.52
N ALA A 74 -3.11 6.54 7.87
CA ALA A 74 -4.54 6.43 7.57
C ALA A 74 -5.40 6.35 8.85
N VAL A 75 -4.98 5.57 9.85
CA VAL A 75 -5.67 5.46 11.14
C VAL A 75 -5.67 6.80 11.88
N ILE A 76 -4.52 7.48 11.95
CA ILE A 76 -4.42 8.81 12.56
C ILE A 76 -5.34 9.79 11.81
N PHE A 77 -5.34 9.77 10.49
CA PHE A 77 -6.22 10.60 9.67
C PHE A 77 -7.70 10.34 9.97
N PHE A 78 -8.14 9.08 10.04
CA PHE A 78 -9.53 8.74 10.38
C PHE A 78 -9.91 9.16 11.80
N ILE A 79 -9.00 9.02 12.77
CA ILE A 79 -9.23 9.48 14.15
C ILE A 79 -9.38 11.00 14.17
N LEU A 80 -8.49 11.74 13.51
CA LEU A 80 -8.57 13.20 13.41
C LEU A 80 -9.85 13.65 12.71
N MET A 81 -10.25 12.95 11.64
CA MET A 81 -11.50 13.22 10.93
C MET A 81 -12.73 13.02 11.85
N ILE A 82 -12.77 11.94 12.62
CA ILE A 82 -13.83 11.70 13.62
C ILE A 82 -13.83 12.81 14.67
N PHE A 83 -12.66 13.19 15.20
CA PHE A 83 -12.54 14.30 16.14
C PHE A 83 -13.06 15.62 15.57
N LEU A 84 -12.76 15.91 14.31
CA LEU A 84 -13.22 17.10 13.62
C LEU A 84 -14.75 17.12 13.52
N PHE A 85 -15.38 15.99 13.15
CA PHE A 85 -16.84 15.90 13.10
C PHE A 85 -17.49 16.03 14.48
N LYS A 86 -16.88 15.46 15.54
CA LYS A 86 -17.35 15.66 16.92
C LYS A 86 -17.23 17.12 17.35
N MET A 87 -16.17 17.82 16.95
CA MET A 87 -15.99 19.25 17.24
C MET A 87 -17.05 20.11 16.54
N PHE A 88 -17.52 19.71 15.36
CA PHE A 88 -18.66 20.34 14.68
C PHE A 88 -20.03 19.98 15.30
N GLY A 89 -20.06 19.28 16.43
CA GLY A 89 -21.29 18.96 17.16
C GLY A 89 -22.03 17.73 16.65
N MET A 90 -21.40 16.90 15.81
CA MET A 90 -22.00 15.66 15.34
C MET A 90 -22.10 14.64 16.48
N GLN A 91 -23.29 14.07 16.67
CA GLN A 91 -23.53 13.02 17.67
C GLN A 91 -22.92 11.69 17.23
N ASP A 92 -22.56 10.85 18.21
CA ASP A 92 -21.92 9.55 17.98
C ASP A 92 -22.79 8.61 17.12
N GLU A 93 -24.12 8.68 17.23
CA GLU A 93 -25.06 7.89 16.42
C GLU A 93 -24.99 8.24 14.92
N THR A 94 -24.84 9.52 14.59
CA THR A 94 -24.71 9.99 13.21
C THR A 94 -23.38 9.54 12.61
N LEU A 95 -22.31 9.52 13.39
CA LEU A 95 -21.00 9.02 12.96
C LEU A 95 -21.03 7.52 12.66
N ILE A 96 -21.67 6.73 13.52
CA ILE A 96 -21.82 5.28 13.31
C ILE A 96 -22.63 5.00 12.05
N THR A 97 -23.66 5.82 11.79
CA THR A 97 -24.47 5.69 10.57
C THR A 97 -23.66 6.05 9.33
N ALA A 98 -22.89 7.13 9.36
CA ALA A 98 -22.05 7.56 8.25
C ALA A 98 -20.94 6.54 7.89
N VAL A 99 -20.35 5.86 8.89
CA VAL A 99 -19.35 4.80 8.63
C VAL A 99 -19.98 3.56 7.99
N LYS A 100 -21.28 3.32 8.24
CA LYS A 100 -22.03 2.23 7.61
C LYS A 100 -22.49 2.55 6.19
N ASP A 101 -22.35 3.80 5.73
CA ASP A 101 -22.69 4.13 4.35
C ASP A 101 -21.81 3.36 3.37
N LYS A 102 -22.46 2.82 2.34
CA LYS A 102 -21.82 2.02 1.31
C LYS A 102 -20.62 2.76 0.70
N SER A 103 -20.75 4.07 0.46
CA SER A 103 -19.68 4.88 -0.14
C SER A 103 -18.44 4.98 0.77
N VAL A 104 -18.64 5.22 2.07
CA VAL A 104 -17.55 5.33 3.05
C VAL A 104 -16.86 3.98 3.22
N TYR A 105 -17.65 2.91 3.34
CA TYR A 105 -17.13 1.54 3.43
C TYR A 105 -16.25 1.15 2.22
N TRP A 106 -16.70 1.46 1.00
CA TRP A 106 -15.91 1.20 -0.21
C TRP A 106 -14.68 2.09 -0.32
N THR A 107 -14.74 3.32 0.17
CA THR A 107 -13.60 4.25 0.20
C THR A 107 -12.50 3.71 1.13
N ILE A 108 -12.86 3.25 2.33
CA ILE A 108 -11.92 2.65 3.28
C ILE A 108 -11.25 1.40 2.67
N ILE A 109 -12.05 0.52 2.04
CA ILE A 109 -11.51 -0.66 1.35
C ILE A 109 -10.59 -0.26 0.20
N GLY A 110 -10.97 0.73 -0.60
CA GLY A 110 -10.16 1.26 -1.70
C GLY A 110 -8.81 1.77 -1.22
N ILE A 111 -8.79 2.50 -0.10
CA ILE A 111 -7.55 2.97 0.54
C ILE A 111 -6.70 1.80 1.02
N CYS A 112 -7.28 0.82 1.71
CA CYS A 112 -6.55 -0.37 2.16
C CYS A 112 -5.96 -1.15 0.98
N LEU A 113 -6.72 -1.31 -0.11
CA LEU A 113 -6.28 -2.00 -1.31
C LEU A 113 -5.19 -1.22 -2.05
N ALA A 114 -5.30 0.11 -2.12
CA ALA A 114 -4.27 0.96 -2.70
C ALA A 114 -2.95 0.89 -1.91
N ILE A 115 -3.01 0.91 -0.58
CA ILE A 115 -1.84 0.73 0.29
C ILE A 115 -1.21 -0.66 0.05
N PHE A 116 -2.03 -1.71 0.00
CA PHE A 116 -1.55 -3.05 -0.29
C PHE A 116 -0.89 -3.14 -1.67
N ALA A 117 -1.51 -2.60 -2.71
CA ALA A 117 -0.98 -2.61 -4.07
C ALA A 117 0.32 -1.81 -4.18
N ALA A 118 0.41 -0.65 -3.52
CA ALA A 118 1.63 0.15 -3.47
C ALA A 118 2.77 -0.60 -2.77
N ALA A 119 2.47 -1.24 -1.63
CA ALA A 119 3.46 -1.98 -0.87
C ALA A 119 3.92 -3.28 -1.56
N ALA A 120 3.00 -4.01 -2.18
CA ALA A 120 3.32 -5.17 -3.00
C ALA A 120 4.16 -4.74 -4.22
N GLY A 121 3.73 -3.67 -4.91
CA GLY A 121 4.41 -3.13 -6.08
C GLY A 121 5.84 -2.66 -5.79
N SER A 122 6.11 -2.08 -4.61
CA SER A 122 7.47 -1.70 -4.24
C SER A 122 8.38 -2.91 -3.98
N VAL A 123 7.86 -3.99 -3.40
CA VAL A 123 8.66 -5.20 -3.10
C VAL A 123 8.87 -6.02 -4.37
N PHE A 124 7.80 -6.37 -5.07
CA PHE A 124 7.90 -7.16 -6.29
C PHE A 124 8.51 -6.38 -7.46
N GLY A 125 8.29 -5.06 -7.53
CA GLY A 125 8.90 -4.22 -8.55
C GLY A 125 10.42 -4.09 -8.37
N GLN A 126 10.88 -4.03 -7.12
CA GLN A 126 12.31 -4.06 -6.81
C GLN A 126 12.93 -5.42 -7.19
N ASP A 127 12.29 -6.54 -6.82
CA ASP A 127 12.76 -7.88 -7.22
C ASP A 127 12.84 -8.02 -8.76
N ALA A 128 11.85 -7.48 -9.48
CA ALA A 128 11.79 -7.52 -10.94
C ALA A 128 12.87 -6.63 -11.59
N LEU A 129 13.20 -5.51 -10.96
CA LEU A 129 14.29 -4.64 -11.41
C LEU A 129 15.63 -5.36 -11.25
N GLU A 130 15.90 -5.93 -10.07
CA GLU A 130 17.13 -6.67 -9.76
C GLU A 130 17.31 -7.90 -10.68
N ALA A 131 16.22 -8.61 -10.98
CA ALA A 131 16.22 -9.71 -11.94
C ALA A 131 16.47 -9.26 -13.39
N GLY A 132 16.02 -8.05 -13.77
CA GLY A 132 16.16 -7.50 -15.11
C GLY A 132 17.49 -6.82 -15.39
N THR A 133 18.18 -6.31 -14.36
CA THR A 133 19.48 -5.62 -14.52
C THR A 133 20.67 -6.58 -14.60
N GLY A 134 20.51 -7.86 -14.26
CA GLY A 134 21.63 -8.79 -14.07
C GLY A 134 22.61 -8.30 -13.00
N GLU A 135 23.71 -9.00 -12.76
CA GLU A 135 24.83 -8.59 -11.88
C GLU A 135 25.57 -7.33 -12.39
N ALA A 136 24.85 -6.26 -12.72
CA ALA A 136 25.42 -4.93 -12.86
C ALA A 136 25.62 -4.36 -11.45
N THR A 137 26.87 -4.45 -10.99
CA THR A 137 27.36 -3.81 -9.75
C THR A 137 26.86 -2.39 -9.61
N THR A 138 26.39 -2.06 -8.40
CA THR A 138 25.83 -0.78 -7.94
C THR A 138 26.76 0.43 -8.07
N ASP A 139 27.99 0.25 -8.56
CA ASP A 139 28.95 1.33 -8.74
C ASP A 139 28.94 1.84 -10.18
N SER A 140 28.70 3.15 -10.32
CA SER A 140 28.80 3.97 -11.54
C SER A 140 27.67 3.86 -12.57
N ILE A 141 26.46 4.29 -12.18
CA ILE A 141 25.57 4.95 -13.15
C ILE A 141 25.93 6.43 -13.14
N GLU A 142 26.84 6.85 -14.03
CA GLU A 142 27.01 8.27 -14.32
C GLU A 142 25.68 8.81 -14.88
N ALA A 143 25.12 9.80 -14.18
CA ALA A 143 23.89 10.47 -14.57
C ALA A 143 24.14 11.33 -15.81
N ALA A 144 24.15 10.70 -16.99
CA ALA A 144 23.94 11.41 -18.24
C ALA A 144 22.54 12.06 -18.22
N ASP A 145 22.42 13.26 -18.80
CA ASP A 145 21.20 14.05 -18.82
C ASP A 145 20.01 13.24 -19.39
N GLY A 146 19.05 12.92 -18.52
CA GLY A 146 17.88 12.09 -18.85
C GLY A 146 18.03 10.58 -18.63
N SER A 147 19.07 10.10 -17.93
CA SER A 147 19.14 8.71 -17.48
C SER A 147 18.02 8.39 -16.48
N THR A 148 17.26 7.32 -16.74
CA THR A 148 16.23 6.82 -15.82
C THR A 148 16.74 5.72 -14.91
N ALA A 149 17.98 5.25 -15.13
CA ALA A 149 18.54 4.11 -14.41
C ALA A 149 18.94 4.52 -12.99
N SER A 150 18.31 3.90 -11.99
CA SER A 150 18.65 4.07 -10.58
C SER A 150 18.55 2.74 -9.84
N SER A 151 19.15 2.65 -8.64
CA SER A 151 19.07 1.47 -7.77
C SER A 151 17.65 1.17 -7.26
N ASP A 152 16.77 2.18 -7.26
CA ASP A 152 15.46 2.10 -6.62
C ASP A 152 14.34 2.09 -7.66
N PHE A 153 13.53 1.04 -7.71
CA PHE A 153 12.45 0.89 -8.68
C PHE A 153 11.46 2.06 -8.69
N GLN A 154 11.07 2.57 -7.51
CA GLN A 154 10.16 3.71 -7.41
C GLN A 154 10.75 4.99 -8.01
N SER A 155 12.07 5.19 -7.87
CA SER A 155 12.78 6.32 -8.46
C SER A 155 12.86 6.18 -9.99
N ASN A 156 13.06 4.96 -10.50
CA ASN A 156 13.02 4.68 -11.94
C ASN A 156 11.63 5.02 -12.52
N ILE A 157 10.53 4.55 -11.91
CA ILE A 157 9.16 4.88 -12.35
C ILE A 157 8.93 6.40 -12.37
N TRP A 158 9.33 7.08 -11.31
CA TRP A 158 9.16 8.53 -11.22
C TRP A 158 10.00 9.28 -12.25
N SER A 159 11.23 8.81 -12.50
CA SER A 159 12.15 9.38 -13.49
C SER A 159 11.67 9.15 -14.92
N ILE A 160 11.07 7.99 -15.22
CA ILE A 160 10.43 7.70 -16.51
C ILE A 160 9.28 8.68 -16.77
N MET A 161 8.41 8.89 -15.77
CA MET A 161 7.26 9.80 -15.91
C MET A 161 7.68 11.27 -16.04
N LYS A 162 8.79 11.67 -15.43
CA LYS A 162 9.32 13.04 -15.50
C LYS A 162 10.33 13.28 -16.61
N ASN A 163 10.69 12.26 -17.37
CA ASN A 163 11.61 12.43 -18.49
C ASN A 163 10.90 13.16 -19.63
N THR A 164 11.40 14.35 -19.98
CA THR A 164 10.81 15.21 -21.02
C THR A 164 10.60 14.49 -22.35
N LYS A 165 11.49 13.56 -22.73
CA LYS A 165 11.38 12.80 -23.98
C LYS A 165 10.26 11.75 -23.92
N ILE A 166 10.17 11.02 -22.81
CA ILE A 166 9.15 9.98 -22.61
C ILE A 166 7.77 10.62 -22.48
N LEU A 167 7.66 11.72 -21.74
CA LEU A 167 6.40 12.46 -21.60
C LEU A 167 5.95 13.04 -22.95
N GLY A 168 6.88 13.59 -23.74
CA GLY A 168 6.59 14.04 -25.11
C GLY A 168 6.07 12.91 -26.00
N MET A 169 6.69 11.73 -25.94
CA MET A 169 6.24 10.55 -26.69
C MET A 169 4.85 10.08 -26.24
N ALA A 170 4.58 10.03 -24.93
CA ALA A 170 3.29 9.63 -24.39
C ALA A 170 2.15 10.58 -24.82
N ILE A 171 2.43 11.89 -24.88
CA ILE A 171 1.48 12.89 -25.39
C ILE A 171 1.17 12.66 -26.87
N ILE A 172 2.21 12.48 -27.70
CA ILE A 172 2.04 12.21 -29.14
C ILE A 172 1.23 10.93 -29.36
N PHE A 173 1.54 9.87 -28.60
CA PHE A 173 0.82 8.61 -28.68
C PHE A 173 -0.65 8.76 -28.28
N THR A 174 -0.93 9.51 -27.22
CA THR A 174 -2.31 9.81 -26.79
C THR A 174 -3.07 10.57 -27.88
N ILE A 175 -2.46 11.60 -28.48
CA ILE A 175 -3.07 12.35 -29.58
C ILE A 175 -3.34 11.43 -30.79
N ALA A 176 -2.40 10.55 -31.14
CA ALA A 176 -2.59 9.60 -32.23
C ALA A 176 -3.74 8.62 -31.97
N VAL A 177 -3.86 8.09 -30.75
CA VAL A 177 -4.98 7.21 -30.36
C VAL A 177 -6.31 7.94 -30.47
N PHE A 178 -6.41 9.18 -29.98
CA PHE A 178 -7.63 9.97 -30.10
C PHE A 178 -7.94 10.35 -31.55
N ALA A 179 -6.92 10.68 -32.36
CA ALA A 179 -7.09 10.98 -33.77
C ALA A 179 -7.65 9.77 -34.54
N ILE A 180 -7.12 8.57 -34.30
CA ILE A 180 -7.63 7.33 -34.89
C ILE A 180 -9.04 7.02 -34.39
N ALA A 181 -9.31 7.17 -33.09
CA ALA A 181 -10.63 6.94 -32.52
C ALA A 181 -11.70 7.87 -33.14
N LEU A 182 -11.36 9.15 -33.34
CA LEU A 182 -12.24 10.15 -33.97
C LEU A 182 -12.37 9.98 -35.50
N LEU A 183 -11.38 9.38 -36.17
CA LEU A 183 -11.49 9.00 -37.59
C LEU A 183 -12.29 7.71 -37.79
N SER A 184 -12.30 6.85 -36.77
CA SER A 184 -12.99 5.56 -36.79
C SER A 184 -14.44 5.65 -36.29
N SER A 185 -14.89 6.82 -35.83
CA SER A 185 -16.29 7.10 -35.46
C SER A 185 -16.95 8.04 -36.47
#